data_AF-A0A527ZDC9-F1
#
_entry.id   AF-A0A527ZDC9-F1
#
_cell.length_a   1.000
_cell.length_b   1.000
_cell.length_c   1.000
_cell.angle_alpha   90.00
_cell.angle_beta   90.00
_cell.angle_gamma   90.00
#
_symmetry.space_group_name_H-M   'P 1'
#
loop_
_entity.id
_entity.type
_entity.pdbx_description
1 polymer ?
#
loop_
_entity_poly.entity_id
_entity_poly.type
_entity_poly.pdbx_seq_one_letter_code
_entity_poly.pdbx_strand_id
1 'polypeptide(L)'
;RKKLARMLNPFAHAVDRFYCRRMTSSERRWSGVAADGAGHGAFRTSQIDGDAFARLIEPLTAHFALRPKWAAGQLDYMLTDAAQKPDFGELVYASVASPVGTNVGAFAYLARAGGIGRVLQILALPGQAGSVIDCLIDDAAARGVSGLRGRIQPALLE
;
A
#
# COMPACT_ATOMS: atom_id res chain seq x y z
N ARG A 1 10.22 30.51 12.71
CA ARG A 1 11.23 29.81 11.86
C ARG A 1 10.66 28.84 10.80
N LYS A 2 9.34 28.57 10.72
CA LYS A 2 8.74 27.64 9.72
C LYS A 2 8.45 28.22 8.31
N LYS A 3 8.71 29.51 8.05
CA LYS A 3 8.34 30.18 6.77
C LYS A 3 9.30 29.89 5.61
N LEU A 4 10.62 29.84 5.83
CA LEU A 4 11.60 29.58 4.76
C LEU A 4 11.49 28.16 4.18
N ALA A 5 11.28 27.16 5.01
CA ALA A 5 11.13 25.77 4.56
C ALA A 5 9.91 25.59 3.61
N ARG A 6 8.84 26.35 3.81
CA ARG A 6 7.66 26.33 2.92
C ARG A 6 7.91 27.00 1.57
N MET A 7 8.81 27.99 1.52
CA MET A 7 9.14 28.73 0.30
C MET A 7 10.02 27.91 -0.67
N LEU A 8 10.83 26.99 -0.14
CA LEU A 8 11.65 26.06 -0.91
C LEU A 8 10.90 24.78 -1.33
N ASN A 9 9.67 24.59 -0.85
CA ASN A 9 8.86 23.39 -1.12
C ASN A 9 8.68 23.06 -2.62
N PRO A 10 8.40 24.02 -3.53
CA PRO A 10 8.29 23.68 -4.95
C PRO A 10 9.60 23.19 -5.56
N PHE A 11 10.76 23.68 -5.09
CA PHE A 11 12.06 23.20 -5.54
C PHE A 11 12.37 21.81 -5.01
N ALA A 12 11.98 21.50 -3.77
CA ALA A 12 12.13 20.15 -3.21
C ALA A 12 11.35 19.11 -4.03
N HIS A 13 10.09 19.40 -4.39
CA HIS A 13 9.31 18.51 -5.26
C HIS A 13 9.88 18.35 -6.67
N ALA A 14 10.49 19.41 -7.22
CA ALA A 14 11.11 19.35 -8.54
C ALA A 14 12.38 18.47 -8.55
N VAL A 15 13.23 18.61 -7.53
CA VAL A 15 14.44 17.79 -7.36
C VAL A 15 14.06 16.33 -7.11
N ASP A 16 13.08 16.08 -6.23
CA ASP A 16 12.57 14.73 -5.93
C ASP A 16 12.02 14.05 -7.20
N ARG A 17 11.19 14.75 -7.97
CA ARG A 17 10.65 14.23 -9.23
C ARG A 17 11.73 13.95 -10.27
N PHE A 18 12.76 14.80 -10.35
CA PHE A 18 13.88 14.60 -11.26
C PHE A 18 14.71 13.38 -10.85
N TYR A 19 14.95 13.19 -9.55
CA TYR A 19 15.66 12.05 -9.00
C TYR A 19 14.90 10.74 -9.24
N CYS A 20 13.61 10.67 -8.87
CA CYS A 20 12.77 9.49 -9.05
C CYS A 20 12.55 9.11 -10.52
N ARG A 21 12.56 10.08 -11.45
CA ARG A 21 12.53 9.83 -12.91
C ARG A 21 13.81 9.22 -13.46
N ARG A 22 14.94 9.41 -12.79
CA ARG A 22 16.25 8.90 -13.25
C ARG A 22 16.53 7.48 -12.71
N MET A 23 15.72 7.01 -11.77
CA MET A 23 15.83 5.67 -11.21
C MET A 23 15.31 4.64 -12.22
N THR A 24 16.09 3.59 -12.44
CA THR A 24 15.64 2.39 -13.15
C THR A 24 14.62 1.66 -12.29
N SER A 25 13.57 1.15 -12.93
CA SER A 25 12.47 0.40 -12.29
C SER A 25 12.94 -0.80 -11.44
N SER A 26 14.10 -1.39 -11.76
CA SER A 26 14.73 -2.46 -10.99
C SER A 26 15.49 -2.00 -9.73
N GLU A 27 15.76 -0.71 -9.57
CA GLU A 27 16.50 -0.14 -8.44
C GLU A 27 15.56 0.53 -7.44
N ARG A 28 14.88 -0.26 -6.59
CA ARG A 28 14.23 0.29 -5.40
C ARG A 28 15.30 0.65 -4.36
N ARG A 29 15.46 1.94 -4.05
CA ARG A 29 16.43 2.43 -3.06
C ARG A 29 15.66 3.04 -1.88
N TRP A 30 16.27 3.03 -0.69
CA TRP A 30 15.69 3.70 0.49
C TRP A 30 15.41 5.19 0.26
N SER A 31 16.10 5.82 -0.70
CA SER A 31 15.97 7.24 -1.03
C SER A 31 14.88 7.58 -2.05
N GLY A 32 14.21 6.59 -2.67
CA GLY A 32 13.20 6.88 -3.68
C GLY A 32 12.67 5.65 -4.41
N VAL A 33 11.47 5.81 -4.98
CA VAL A 33 10.80 4.82 -5.82
C VAL A 33 10.88 5.31 -7.26
N ALA A 34 11.21 4.42 -8.19
CA ALA A 34 11.25 4.78 -9.61
C ALA A 34 9.87 5.24 -10.10
N ALA A 35 9.84 6.33 -10.86
CA ALA A 35 8.59 6.89 -11.39
C ALA A 35 7.83 5.91 -12.32
N ASP A 36 8.55 4.96 -12.91
CA ASP A 36 8.01 3.99 -13.87
C ASP A 36 7.35 2.76 -13.20
N GLY A 37 7.34 2.69 -11.86
CA GLY A 37 6.78 1.58 -11.09
C GLY A 37 7.55 0.27 -11.27
N ALA A 38 7.11 -0.82 -10.62
CA ALA A 38 7.71 -2.15 -10.76
C ALA A 38 7.83 -2.60 -12.24
N GLY A 39 8.97 -3.18 -12.61
CA GLY A 39 9.37 -3.42 -14.00
C GLY A 39 8.49 -4.41 -14.79
N HIS A 40 8.69 -4.46 -16.10
CA HIS A 40 7.95 -5.34 -17.01
C HIS A 40 7.91 -6.80 -16.52
N GLY A 41 6.70 -7.31 -16.25
CA GLY A 41 6.45 -8.59 -15.60
C GLY A 41 6.04 -8.49 -14.13
N ALA A 42 5.82 -7.27 -13.62
CA ALA A 42 5.44 -7.01 -12.25
C ALA A 42 4.00 -7.40 -11.90
N PHE A 43 3.83 -7.74 -10.63
CA PHE A 43 2.55 -7.82 -9.95
C PHE A 43 1.72 -6.55 -10.19
N ARG A 44 0.41 -6.73 -10.37
CA ARG A 44 -0.50 -5.65 -10.72
C ARG A 44 -1.37 -5.28 -9.54
N THR A 45 -1.35 -4.02 -9.18
CA THR A 45 -2.28 -3.42 -8.21
C THR A 45 -3.58 -3.04 -8.91
N SER A 46 -4.72 -3.38 -8.31
CA SER A 46 -6.04 -2.90 -8.75
C SER A 46 -6.80 -2.36 -7.55
N GLN A 47 -7.34 -1.15 -7.68
CA GLN A 47 -8.20 -0.56 -6.64
C GLN A 47 -9.50 -1.37 -6.53
N ILE A 48 -9.92 -1.59 -5.29
CA ILE A 48 -11.16 -2.30 -4.98
C ILE A 48 -11.92 -1.54 -3.89
N ASP A 49 -13.17 -1.92 -3.63
CA ASP A 49 -13.95 -1.40 -2.49
C ASP A 49 -13.72 -2.24 -1.21
N GLY A 50 -14.29 -1.78 -0.10
CA GLY A 50 -14.20 -2.45 1.18
C GLY A 50 -14.80 -3.86 1.16
N ASP A 51 -15.93 -4.05 0.47
CA ASP A 51 -16.60 -5.35 0.39
C ASP A 51 -15.77 -6.37 -0.39
N ALA A 52 -15.13 -5.94 -1.49
CA ALA A 52 -14.20 -6.76 -2.25
C ALA A 52 -12.96 -7.09 -1.43
N PHE A 53 -12.43 -6.13 -0.66
CA PHE A 53 -11.32 -6.40 0.25
C PHE A 53 -11.72 -7.41 1.34
N ALA A 54 -12.92 -7.29 1.91
CA ALA A 54 -13.46 -8.21 2.91
C ALA A 54 -13.50 -9.66 2.39
N ARG A 55 -13.95 -9.86 1.15
CA ARG A 55 -13.96 -11.19 0.49
C ARG A 55 -12.58 -11.81 0.31
N LEU A 56 -11.51 -11.00 0.29
CA LEU A 56 -10.13 -11.49 0.14
C LEU A 56 -9.50 -11.92 1.47
N ILE A 57 -10.07 -11.52 2.61
CA ILE A 57 -9.48 -11.80 3.92
C ILE A 57 -9.45 -13.30 4.21
N GLU A 58 -10.56 -14.02 4.01
CA GLU A 58 -10.62 -15.45 4.28
C GLU A 58 -9.62 -16.28 3.44
N PRO A 59 -9.59 -16.18 2.09
CA PRO A 59 -8.66 -16.97 1.28
C PRO A 59 -7.20 -16.59 1.55
N LEU A 60 -6.89 -15.31 1.75
CA LEU A 60 -5.52 -14.86 2.01
C LEU A 60 -5.05 -15.12 3.44
N THR A 61 -5.93 -15.53 4.36
CA THR A 61 -5.55 -15.93 5.73
C THR A 61 -5.74 -17.41 6.01
N ALA A 62 -6.18 -18.20 5.02
CA ALA A 62 -6.45 -19.63 5.17
C ALA A 62 -5.23 -20.46 5.59
N HIS A 63 -4.01 -19.94 5.35
CA HIS A 63 -2.76 -20.60 5.74
C HIS A 63 -2.40 -20.40 7.22
N PHE A 64 -3.08 -19.49 7.94
CA PHE A 64 -2.88 -19.33 9.39
C PHE A 64 -3.77 -20.31 10.17
N ALA A 65 -3.17 -21.03 11.13
CA ALA A 65 -3.90 -21.94 12.00
C ALA A 65 -4.95 -21.24 12.88
N LEU A 66 -4.65 -20.02 13.31
CA LEU A 66 -5.59 -19.15 14.01
C LEU A 66 -6.14 -18.11 13.04
N ARG A 67 -7.43 -18.22 12.71
CA ARG A 67 -8.13 -17.27 11.84
C ARG A 67 -9.43 -16.77 12.47
N PRO A 68 -9.78 -15.48 12.29
CA PRO A 68 -11.03 -14.97 12.81
C PRO A 68 -12.22 -15.60 12.07
N LYS A 69 -13.25 -16.00 12.80
CA LYS A 69 -14.54 -16.40 12.23
C LYS A 69 -15.47 -15.19 12.29
N TRP A 70 -15.50 -14.40 11.23
CA TRP A 70 -16.40 -13.25 11.14
C TRP A 70 -17.83 -13.69 10.89
N ALA A 71 -18.79 -13.09 11.59
CA ALA A 71 -20.19 -13.18 11.19
C ALA A 71 -20.41 -12.37 9.90
N ALA A 72 -21.44 -12.72 9.13
CA ALA A 72 -21.81 -11.98 7.92
C ALA A 72 -22.01 -10.48 8.25
N GLY A 73 -21.39 -9.58 7.47
CA GLY A 73 -21.48 -8.13 7.65
C GLY A 73 -20.64 -7.53 8.78
N GLN A 74 -20.02 -8.34 9.65
CA GLN A 74 -19.20 -7.83 10.75
C GLN A 74 -17.92 -7.15 10.24
N LEU A 75 -17.34 -7.71 9.18
CA LEU A 75 -16.13 -7.18 8.56
C LEU A 75 -16.43 -5.86 7.82
N ASP A 76 -17.54 -5.80 7.09
CA ASP A 76 -17.98 -4.61 6.36
C ASP A 76 -18.29 -3.46 7.32
N TYR A 77 -18.87 -3.76 8.49
CA TYR A 77 -19.07 -2.77 9.55
C TYR A 77 -17.74 -2.22 10.09
N MET A 78 -16.74 -3.08 10.35
CA MET A 78 -15.41 -2.65 10.80
C MET A 78 -14.69 -1.78 9.76
N LEU A 79 -14.82 -2.12 8.47
CA LEU A 79 -14.25 -1.37 7.37
C LEU A 79 -14.95 -0.02 7.18
N THR A 80 -16.27 0.02 7.36
CA THR A 80 -17.08 1.24 7.32
C THR A 80 -16.72 2.19 8.47
N ASP A 81 -16.54 1.69 9.70
CA ASP A 81 -16.08 2.52 10.84
C ASP A 81 -14.68 3.10 10.60
N ALA A 82 -13.77 2.30 10.01
CA ALA A 82 -12.44 2.76 9.63
C ALA A 82 -12.48 3.86 8.57
N ALA A 83 -13.46 3.82 7.65
CA ALA A 83 -13.67 4.83 6.63
C ALA A 83 -14.17 6.18 7.19
N GLN A 84 -14.77 6.20 8.38
CA GLN A 84 -15.34 7.41 9.00
C GLN A 84 -14.32 8.30 9.72
N LYS A 85 -13.01 8.08 9.55
CA LYS A 85 -11.95 8.88 10.20
C LYS A 85 -11.12 9.68 9.18
N PRO A 86 -11.71 10.73 8.56
CA PRO A 86 -11.07 11.51 7.49
C PRO A 86 -9.80 12.26 7.95
N ASP A 87 -9.61 12.46 9.25
CA ASP A 87 -8.44 13.13 9.84
C ASP A 87 -7.10 12.48 9.45
N PHE A 88 -7.13 11.22 9.01
CA PHE A 88 -5.94 10.43 8.72
C PHE A 88 -5.63 10.24 7.23
N GLY A 89 -6.50 10.69 6.31
CA GLY A 89 -6.29 10.59 4.86
C GLY A 89 -7.40 9.82 4.12
N GLU A 90 -7.22 9.64 2.82
CA GLU A 90 -8.11 8.85 1.96
C GLU A 90 -7.90 7.36 2.23
N LEU A 91 -8.97 6.62 2.48
CA LEU A 91 -8.87 5.17 2.67
C LEU A 91 -8.77 4.46 1.31
N VAL A 92 -7.68 3.72 1.13
CA VAL A 92 -7.37 2.99 -0.10
C VAL A 92 -7.41 1.49 0.19
N TYR A 93 -8.13 0.75 -0.65
CA TYR A 93 -8.09 -0.70 -0.74
C TYR A 93 -7.58 -1.11 -2.11
N ALA A 94 -6.70 -2.12 -2.14
CA ALA A 94 -6.25 -2.69 -3.40
C ALA A 94 -5.99 -4.19 -3.29
N SER A 95 -6.22 -4.90 -4.40
CA SER A 95 -5.76 -6.27 -4.62
C SER A 95 -4.49 -6.28 -5.45
N VAL A 96 -3.66 -7.29 -5.24
CA VAL A 96 -2.41 -7.54 -5.96
C VAL A 96 -2.52 -8.85 -6.71
N ALA A 97 -2.43 -8.80 -8.02
CA ALA A 97 -2.43 -9.97 -8.89
C ALA A 97 -1.02 -10.30 -9.39
N SER A 98 -0.69 -11.59 -9.48
CA SER A 98 0.52 -12.07 -10.14
C SER A 98 0.47 -11.76 -11.65
N PRO A 99 1.60 -11.90 -12.35
CA PRO A 99 1.63 -11.74 -13.82
C PRO A 99 0.71 -12.71 -14.56
N VAL A 100 0.39 -13.85 -13.93
CA VAL A 100 -0.52 -14.88 -14.44
C VAL A 100 -2.00 -14.50 -14.21
N GLY A 101 -2.26 -13.42 -13.46
CA GLY A 101 -3.61 -12.92 -13.16
C GLY A 101 -4.22 -13.47 -11.87
N THR A 102 -3.51 -14.32 -11.15
CA THR A 102 -3.97 -14.87 -9.86
C THR A 102 -3.82 -13.83 -8.76
N ASN A 103 -4.86 -13.59 -7.97
CA ASN A 103 -4.76 -12.72 -6.80
C ASN A 103 -3.85 -13.37 -5.73
N VAL A 104 -2.77 -12.68 -5.38
CA VAL A 104 -1.75 -13.16 -4.43
C VAL A 104 -1.73 -12.36 -3.12
N GLY A 105 -2.49 -11.27 -3.04
CA GLY A 105 -2.47 -10.39 -1.89
C GLY A 105 -3.40 -9.20 -2.00
N ALA A 106 -3.50 -8.46 -0.91
CA ALA A 106 -4.27 -7.23 -0.84
C ALA A 106 -3.74 -6.34 0.28
N PHE A 107 -3.97 -5.03 0.17
CA PHE A 107 -3.61 -4.10 1.22
C PHE A 107 -4.68 -3.01 1.41
N ALA A 108 -4.73 -2.49 2.64
CA ALA A 108 -5.57 -1.37 3.03
C ALA A 108 -4.74 -0.34 3.79
N TYR A 109 -4.82 0.94 3.40
CA TYR A 109 -4.10 2.01 4.07
C TYR A 109 -4.77 3.37 3.90
N LEU A 110 -4.45 4.30 4.80
CA LEU A 110 -4.88 5.69 4.72
C LEU A 110 -3.79 6.51 4.02
N ALA A 111 -4.09 7.02 2.83
CA ALA A 111 -3.21 7.81 2.00
C ALA A 111 -3.27 9.29 2.38
N ARG A 112 -2.09 9.89 2.58
CA ARG A 112 -1.94 11.32 2.86
C ARG A 112 -0.82 11.89 2.02
N ALA A 113 -1.18 12.61 0.95
CA ALA A 113 -0.21 13.27 0.09
C ALA A 113 0.69 14.25 0.88
N GLY A 114 2.00 14.19 0.65
CA GLY A 114 3.00 14.98 1.38
C GLY A 114 3.14 14.61 2.87
N GLY A 115 2.57 13.48 3.29
CA GLY A 115 2.61 12.99 4.66
C GLY A 115 2.90 11.49 4.74
N ILE A 116 2.80 10.95 5.97
CA ILE A 116 2.97 9.52 6.23
C ILE A 116 1.61 8.83 6.11
N GLY A 117 1.49 7.88 5.19
CA GLY A 117 0.34 7.00 5.06
C GLY A 117 0.33 5.93 6.15
N ARG A 118 -0.87 5.55 6.61
CA ARG A 118 -1.03 4.57 7.68
C ARG A 118 -1.55 3.26 7.13
N VAL A 119 -0.72 2.23 7.15
CA VAL A 119 -1.08 0.88 6.72
C VAL A 119 -1.95 0.25 7.80
N LEU A 120 -3.17 -0.13 7.40
CA LEU A 120 -4.14 -0.78 8.27
C LEU A 120 -3.96 -2.30 8.23
N GLN A 121 -3.82 -2.86 7.02
CA GLN A 121 -3.68 -4.29 6.83
C GLN A 121 -2.91 -4.62 5.54
N ILE A 122 -2.07 -5.66 5.62
CA ILE A 122 -1.44 -6.31 4.46
C ILE A 122 -1.77 -7.79 4.54
N LEU A 123 -2.24 -8.34 3.43
CA LEU A 123 -2.57 -9.74 3.23
C LEU A 123 -1.75 -10.25 2.05
N ALA A 124 -1.08 -11.38 2.23
CA ALA A 124 -0.30 -12.00 1.17
C ALA A 124 -0.37 -13.52 1.30
N LEU A 125 -0.29 -14.22 0.18
CA LEU A 125 0.01 -15.64 0.19
C LEU A 125 1.45 -15.87 0.66
N PRO A 126 1.77 -17.06 1.22
CA PRO A 126 3.14 -17.41 1.62
C PRO A 126 4.15 -17.18 0.48
N GLY A 127 5.29 -16.55 0.79
CA GLY A 127 6.32 -16.19 -0.20
C GLY A 127 5.96 -15.05 -1.16
N GLN A 128 4.78 -14.41 -1.03
CA GLN A 128 4.36 -13.28 -1.88
C GLN A 128 4.39 -11.93 -1.13
N ALA A 129 4.75 -11.93 0.15
CA ALA A 129 4.72 -10.75 1.00
C ALA A 129 5.55 -9.58 0.44
N GLY A 130 6.79 -9.85 0.00
CA GLY A 130 7.66 -8.82 -0.59
C GLY A 130 7.01 -8.15 -1.80
N SER A 131 6.45 -8.93 -2.72
CA SER A 131 5.77 -8.41 -3.92
C SER A 131 4.52 -7.60 -3.61
N VAL A 132 3.77 -7.97 -2.57
CA VAL A 132 2.60 -7.18 -2.11
C VAL A 132 3.03 -5.87 -1.47
N ILE A 133 4.09 -5.87 -0.66
CA ILE A 133 4.66 -4.67 -0.04
C ILE A 133 5.20 -3.71 -1.10
N ASP A 134 5.88 -4.26 -2.11
CA ASP A 134 6.37 -3.54 -3.26
C ASP A 134 5.24 -2.82 -4.02
N CYS A 135 4.14 -3.53 -4.30
CA CYS A 135 2.94 -2.95 -4.90
C CYS A 135 2.28 -1.86 -4.04
N LEU A 136 2.30 -2.03 -2.71
CA LEU A 136 1.82 -1.01 -1.77
C LEU A 136 2.69 0.25 -1.79
N ILE A 137 4.02 0.10 -1.83
CA ILE A 137 4.95 1.22 -1.91
C ILE A 137 4.75 1.98 -3.22
N ASP A 138 4.62 1.27 -4.33
CA ASP A 138 4.41 1.87 -5.65
C ASP A 138 3.06 2.63 -5.71
N ASP A 139 1.96 2.05 -5.20
CA ASP A 139 0.65 2.74 -5.13
C ASP A 139 0.70 3.99 -4.22
N ALA A 140 1.35 3.89 -3.06
CA ALA A 140 1.51 5.01 -2.14
C ALA A 140 2.36 6.14 -2.76
N ALA A 141 3.45 5.80 -3.44
CA ALA A 141 4.30 6.77 -4.13
C ALA A 141 3.53 7.47 -5.27
N ALA A 142 2.73 6.73 -6.05
CA ALA A 142 1.88 7.29 -7.10
C ALA A 142 0.86 8.30 -6.56
N ARG A 143 0.40 8.13 -5.31
CA ARG A 143 -0.50 9.06 -4.60
C ARG A 143 0.23 10.20 -3.90
N GLY A 144 1.56 10.29 -4.03
CA GLY A 144 2.37 11.34 -3.40
C GLY A 144 2.52 11.18 -1.89
N VAL A 145 2.33 9.98 -1.35
CA VAL A 145 2.60 9.66 0.06
C VAL A 145 4.11 9.65 0.27
N SER A 146 4.59 10.37 1.28
CA SER A 146 6.03 10.53 1.55
C SER A 146 6.64 9.39 2.36
N GLY A 147 5.83 8.50 2.92
CA GLY A 147 6.27 7.31 3.63
C GLY A 147 5.10 6.51 4.19
N LEU A 148 5.33 5.26 4.58
CA LEU A 148 4.32 4.38 5.14
C LEU A 148 4.65 4.01 6.58
N ARG A 149 3.62 3.91 7.42
CA ARG A 149 3.72 3.42 8.79
C ARG A 149 2.63 2.40 9.05
N GLY A 150 3.01 1.22 9.51
CA GLY A 150 2.10 0.13 9.80
C GLY A 150 2.59 -0.76 10.92
N ARG A 151 1.82 -1.81 11.22
CA ARG A 151 2.29 -2.93 12.02
C ARG A 151 2.91 -3.97 11.08
N ILE A 152 4.01 -4.56 11.51
CA ILE A 152 4.63 -5.71 10.85
C ILE A 152 4.14 -6.99 11.55
N GLN A 153 4.05 -8.08 10.79
CA GLN A 153 3.87 -9.44 11.31
C GLN A 153 5.00 -10.32 10.79
N PRO A 154 5.40 -11.39 11.51
CA PRO A 154 6.51 -12.25 11.10
C PRO A 154 6.42 -12.76 9.66
N ALA A 155 5.21 -13.10 9.20
CA ALA A 155 4.95 -13.57 7.83
C ALA A 155 5.24 -12.52 6.73
N LEU A 156 5.52 -11.26 7.09
CA LEU A 156 5.89 -10.20 6.15
C LEU A 156 7.41 -9.95 6.08
N LEU A 157 8.21 -10.69 6.86
CA LEU A 157 9.66 -10.54 6.94
C LEU A 157 10.43 -11.67 6.21
N GLU A 158 9.72 -12.51 5.46
CA GLU A 158 10.28 -13.62 4.69
C GLU A 158 11.13 -13.17 3.50
#